data_AF-A0A345ZH48-F1
#
_entry.id   AF-A0A345ZH48-F1
#
_cell.length_a   1.000
_cell.length_b   1.000
_cell.length_c   1.000
_cell.angle_alpha   90.00
_cell.angle_beta   90.00
_cell.angle_gamma   90.00
#
_symmetry.space_group_name_H-M   'P 1'
#
loop_
_entity.id
_entity.type
_entity.pdbx_description
1 polymer ?
#
loop_
_entity_poly.entity_id
_entity_poly.type
_entity_poly.pdbx_seq_one_letter_code
_entity_poly.pdbx_strand_id
1 'polypeptide(L)'
;MGTTRPPIAVGIGLVIVAAGMAALVHGHPEQLKAPAWVVFTALGLFGLAGRCLVGQALRLEGLVRWLVCVLLGAMIIVPGWIAFGSGPRQCTTLAFGARIATSEVVCRGAFGAGALILVIMFAIAVRGAVRATPSL
;
A
#
# COMPACT_ATOMS: atom_id res chain seq x y z
N MET A 1 -9.21 9.23 25.87
CA MET A 1 -8.76 8.19 24.91
C MET A 1 -7.26 8.11 24.98
N GLY A 2 -6.69 7.08 25.61
CA GLY A 2 -5.24 6.88 25.65
C GLY A 2 -4.74 6.52 24.25
N THR A 3 -3.97 7.40 23.62
CA THR A 3 -3.29 7.11 22.37
C THR A 3 -2.15 6.13 22.66
N THR A 4 -2.40 4.83 22.49
CA THR A 4 -1.35 3.82 22.49
C THR A 4 -0.44 4.12 21.30
N ARG A 5 0.77 4.59 21.58
CA ARG A 5 1.75 4.85 20.53
C ARG A 5 2.04 3.53 19.81
N PRO A 6 2.08 3.50 18.47
CA PRO A 6 2.52 2.30 17.80
C PRO A 6 3.95 1.98 18.25
N PRO A 7 4.25 0.74 18.66
CA PRO A 7 5.58 0.37 19.11
C PRO A 7 6.55 0.53 17.94
N ILE A 8 7.66 1.27 18.15
CA ILE A 8 8.74 1.48 17.17
C ILE A 8 9.20 0.14 16.58
N ALA A 9 9.25 -0.90 17.41
CA ALA A 9 9.63 -2.25 17.02
C ALA A 9 8.78 -2.81 15.88
N VAL A 10 7.47 -2.52 15.83
CA VAL A 10 6.60 -2.95 14.72
C VAL A 10 6.96 -2.21 13.43
N GLY A 11 7.25 -0.90 13.51
CA GLY A 11 7.69 -0.13 12.36
C GLY A 11 9.01 -0.62 11.79
N ILE A 12 10.01 -0.86 12.64
CA ILE A 12 11.31 -1.42 12.25
C ILE A 12 11.13 -2.83 11.68
N GLY A 13 10.34 -3.68 12.34
CA GLY A 13 10.04 -5.04 11.90
C GLY A 13 9.46 -5.06 10.48
N LEU A 14 8.50 -4.19 10.17
CA LEU A 14 7.95 -4.07 8.82
C LEU A 14 9.00 -3.68 7.77
N VAL A 15 9.91 -2.77 8.09
CA VAL A 15 10.99 -2.37 7.17
C VAL A 15 11.95 -3.53 6.91
N ILE A 16 12.35 -4.26 7.96
CA ILE A 16 13.25 -5.42 7.85
C ILE A 16 12.58 -6.53 7.04
N VAL A 17 11.33 -6.86 7.35
CA VAL A 17 10.57 -7.89 6.62
C VAL A 17 10.42 -7.50 5.15
N ALA A 18 10.08 -6.25 4.84
CA ALA A 18 9.98 -5.77 3.47
C ALA A 18 11.31 -5.91 2.70
N ALA A 19 12.44 -5.54 3.33
CA ALA A 19 13.76 -5.65 2.72
C ALA A 19 14.19 -7.12 2.52
N GLY A 20 13.96 -7.97 3.52
CA GLY A 20 14.26 -9.41 3.43
C GLY A 20 13.44 -10.09 2.34
N MET A 21 12.14 -9.81 2.27
CA MET A 21 11.28 -10.32 1.20
C MET A 21 11.70 -9.78 -0.17
N ALA A 22 12.13 -8.53 -0.27
CA ALA A 22 12.60 -7.98 -1.54
C ALA A 22 13.86 -8.70 -2.04
N ALA A 23 14.79 -9.03 -1.13
CA ALA A 23 15.97 -9.83 -1.45
C ALA A 23 15.59 -11.24 -1.93
N LEU A 24 14.63 -11.90 -1.27
CA LEU A 24 14.13 -13.22 -1.69
C LEU A 24 13.47 -13.18 -3.07
N VAL A 25 12.63 -12.17 -3.32
CA VAL A 25 11.95 -11.96 -4.61
C VAL A 25 12.96 -11.70 -5.72
N HIS A 26 14.04 -10.97 -5.43
CA HIS A 26 15.11 -10.71 -6.39
C HIS A 26 15.96 -11.96 -6.68
N GLY A 27 16.20 -12.81 -5.68
CA GLY A 27 16.98 -14.05 -5.83
C GLY A 27 16.22 -15.21 -6.46
N HIS A 28 14.89 -15.26 -6.30
CA HIS A 28 14.02 -16.35 -6.80
C HIS A 28 12.81 -15.83 -7.58
N PRO A 29 13.02 -15.07 -8.69
CA PRO A 29 11.91 -14.53 -9.48
C PRO A 29 11.00 -15.60 -10.09
N GLU A 30 11.51 -16.81 -10.31
CA GLU A 30 10.81 -17.94 -10.92
C GLU A 30 9.64 -18.48 -10.08
N GLN A 31 9.61 -18.20 -8.77
CA GLN A 31 8.55 -18.68 -7.87
C GLN A 31 7.35 -17.72 -7.79
N LEU A 32 7.41 -16.57 -8.48
CA LEU A 32 6.39 -15.54 -8.41
C LEU A 32 5.20 -15.88 -9.29
N LYS A 33 4.00 -15.94 -8.69
CA LYS A 33 2.72 -16.11 -9.41
C LYS A 33 2.21 -14.81 -10.04
N ALA A 34 2.89 -13.69 -9.79
CA ALA A 34 2.51 -12.36 -10.24
C ALA A 34 3.72 -11.64 -10.84
N PRO A 35 3.50 -10.60 -11.67
CA PRO A 35 4.59 -9.79 -12.20
C PRO A 35 5.45 -9.23 -11.07
N ALA A 36 6.78 -9.33 -11.20
CA ALA A 36 7.72 -8.94 -10.16
C ALA A 36 7.52 -7.49 -9.68
N TRP A 37 7.20 -6.57 -10.60
CA TRP A 37 6.96 -5.16 -10.26
C TRP A 37 5.79 -4.98 -9.27
N VAL A 38 4.74 -5.81 -9.33
CA VAL A 38 3.60 -5.76 -8.40
C VAL A 38 4.07 -6.13 -6.99
N VAL A 39 4.89 -7.16 -6.90
CA VAL A 39 5.44 -7.65 -5.63
C VAL A 39 6.40 -6.62 -5.03
N PHE A 40 7.29 -6.05 -5.82
CA PHE A 40 8.16 -4.96 -5.36
C PHE A 40 7.36 -3.72 -4.93
N THR A 41 6.28 -3.39 -5.63
CA THR A 41 5.39 -2.29 -5.21
C THR A 41 4.77 -2.58 -3.85
N ALA A 42 4.22 -3.79 -3.65
CA ALA A 42 3.64 -4.19 -2.37
C ALA A 42 4.66 -4.17 -1.23
N LEU A 43 5.89 -4.67 -1.46
CA LEU A 43 6.96 -4.62 -0.47
C LEU A 43 7.41 -3.18 -0.18
N GLY A 44 7.45 -2.32 -1.19
CA GLY A 44 7.69 -0.89 -1.03
C GLY A 44 6.64 -0.22 -0.13
N LEU A 45 5.36 -0.58 -0.29
CA LEU A 45 4.27 -0.10 0.57
C LEU A 45 4.46 -0.54 2.03
N PHE A 46 4.85 -1.79 2.28
CA PHE A 46 5.16 -2.25 3.64
C PHE A 46 6.34 -1.49 4.25
N GLY A 47 7.40 -1.26 3.47
CA GLY A 47 8.54 -0.46 3.91
C GLY A 47 8.15 0.99 4.23
N LEU A 48 7.33 1.62 3.39
CA LEU A 48 6.81 2.98 3.62
C LEU A 48 5.90 3.04 4.85
N ALA A 49 5.03 2.05 5.04
CA ALA A 49 4.19 1.95 6.24
C ALA A 49 5.04 1.81 7.51
N GLY A 50 6.07 0.97 7.48
CA GLY A 50 7.03 0.85 8.59
C GLY A 50 7.73 2.17 8.91
N ARG A 51 8.18 2.91 7.89
CA ARG A 51 8.76 4.26 8.05
C ARG A 51 7.74 5.27 8.62
N CYS A 52 6.48 5.21 8.22
CA CYS A 52 5.41 6.04 8.80
C CYS A 52 5.26 5.78 10.30
N LEU A 53 5.26 4.50 10.73
CA LEU A 53 5.15 4.13 12.15
C LEU A 53 6.35 4.61 12.95
N VAL A 54 7.58 4.46 12.42
CA VAL A 54 8.79 4.98 13.07
C VAL A 54 8.72 6.51 13.18
N GLY A 55 8.34 7.20 12.10
CA GLY A 55 8.17 8.66 12.10
C GLY A 55 7.13 9.15 13.11
N GLN A 56 6.00 8.44 13.24
CA GLN A 56 4.98 8.76 14.25
C GLN A 56 5.52 8.61 15.66
N ALA A 57 6.24 7.52 15.94
CA ALA A 57 6.82 7.28 17.25
C ALA A 57 7.91 8.30 17.62
N LEU A 58 8.65 8.81 16.62
CA LEU A 58 9.63 9.90 16.77
C LEU A 58 9.01 11.30 16.73
N ARG A 59 7.68 11.43 16.63
CA ARG A 59 6.95 12.71 16.55
C ARG A 59 7.37 13.62 15.40
N LEU A 60 7.79 13.05 14.27
CA LEU A 60 8.15 13.80 13.07
C LEU A 60 6.90 14.09 12.23
N GLU A 61 5.94 14.84 12.79
CA GLU A 61 4.59 14.99 12.22
C GLU A 61 4.58 15.52 10.78
N GLY A 62 5.44 16.49 10.46
CA GLY A 62 5.57 17.03 9.10
C GLY A 62 6.04 15.96 8.10
N LEU A 63 7.04 15.16 8.47
CA LEU A 63 7.55 14.08 7.63
C LEU A 63 6.51 12.96 7.46
N VAL A 64 5.88 12.54 8.57
CA VAL A 64 4.84 11.49 8.56
C VAL A 64 3.72 11.87 7.62
N ARG A 65 3.32 13.14 7.59
CA ARG A 65 2.23 13.61 6.75
C ARG A 65 2.52 13.43 5.26
N TRP A 66 3.73 13.79 4.84
CA TRP A 66 4.17 13.56 3.46
C TRP A 66 4.36 12.07 3.15
N LEU A 67 4.91 11.29 4.10
CA LEU A 67 5.03 9.84 3.95
C LEU A 67 3.67 9.16 3.77
N VAL A 68 2.64 9.58 4.50
CA VAL A 68 1.26 9.08 4.32
C VAL A 68 0.71 9.45 2.95
N CYS A 69 0.99 10.66 2.44
CA CYS A 69 0.59 11.03 1.08
C CYS A 69 1.26 10.13 0.04
N VAL A 70 2.58 9.90 0.15
CA VAL A 70 3.33 9.00 -0.74
C VAL A 70 2.80 7.57 -0.64
N LEU A 71 2.53 7.08 0.57
CA LEU A 71 1.95 5.76 0.80
C LEU A 71 0.60 5.60 0.11
N LEU A 72 -0.33 6.55 0.33
CA LEU A 72 -1.65 6.53 -0.31
C LEU A 72 -1.53 6.60 -1.83
N GLY A 73 -0.66 7.47 -2.36
CA GLY A 73 -0.39 7.57 -3.79
C GLY A 73 0.10 6.26 -4.40
N ALA A 74 1.04 5.61 -3.73
CA ALA A 74 1.57 4.30 -4.16
C ALA A 74 0.52 3.19 -4.03
N MET A 75 -0.35 3.23 -3.02
CA MET A 75 -1.44 2.25 -2.84
C MET A 75 -2.47 2.29 -3.96
N ILE A 76 -2.58 3.40 -4.71
CA ILE A 76 -3.48 3.52 -5.87
C ILE A 76 -2.96 2.74 -7.09
N ILE A 77 -1.63 2.57 -7.21
CA ILE A 77 -1.00 2.02 -8.41
C ILE A 77 -1.52 0.61 -8.74
N VAL A 78 -1.51 -0.29 -7.74
CA VAL A 78 -1.90 -1.69 -7.96
C VAL A 78 -3.40 -1.85 -8.23
N PRO A 79 -4.32 -1.30 -7.40
CA PRO A 79 -5.75 -1.33 -7.67
C PRO A 79 -6.12 -0.63 -8.99
N GLY A 80 -5.49 0.51 -9.30
CA GLY A 80 -5.70 1.23 -10.56
C GLY A 80 -5.26 0.40 -11.77
N TRP A 81 -4.12 -0.28 -11.68
CA TRP A 81 -3.68 -1.21 -12.72
C TRP A 81 -4.61 -2.40 -12.88
N ILE A 82 -5.15 -2.97 -11.79
CA ILE A 82 -6.11 -4.08 -11.89
C ILE A 82 -7.43 -3.61 -12.52
N ALA A 83 -7.91 -2.42 -12.14
CA ALA A 83 -9.17 -1.88 -12.64
C ALA A 83 -9.10 -1.50 -14.12
N PHE A 84 -8.04 -0.78 -14.52
CA PHE A 84 -7.94 -0.12 -15.83
C PHE A 84 -6.89 -0.74 -16.76
N GLY A 85 -6.04 -1.65 -16.28
CA GLY A 85 -4.98 -2.26 -17.07
C GLY A 85 -5.52 -3.17 -18.18
N SER A 86 -4.73 -3.30 -19.24
CA SER A 86 -5.00 -4.23 -20.34
C SER A 86 -4.75 -5.69 -19.93
N GLY A 87 -5.35 -6.61 -20.69
CA GLY A 87 -5.26 -8.06 -20.50
C GLY A 87 -6.30 -8.64 -19.54
N PRO A 88 -6.51 -9.97 -19.58
CA PRO A 88 -7.48 -10.64 -18.72
C PRO A 88 -7.09 -10.53 -17.24
N ARG A 89 -8.05 -10.11 -16.40
CA ARG A 89 -7.88 -10.00 -14.95
C ARG A 89 -8.84 -10.93 -14.24
N GLN A 90 -8.35 -12.10 -13.85
CA GLN A 90 -9.11 -13.01 -12.99
C GLN A 90 -8.64 -12.90 -11.56
N CYS A 91 -9.61 -12.81 -10.65
CA CYS A 91 -9.38 -12.71 -9.23
C CYS A 91 -9.99 -13.92 -8.57
N THR A 92 -9.21 -14.57 -7.73
CA THR A 92 -9.66 -15.71 -6.94
C THR A 92 -10.02 -15.19 -5.57
N THR A 93 -11.28 -15.38 -5.18
CA THR A 93 -11.73 -15.10 -3.83
C THR A 93 -11.78 -16.40 -3.05
N LEU A 94 -11.51 -16.33 -1.73
CA LEU A 94 -11.76 -17.45 -0.83
C LEU A 94 -13.10 -17.22 -0.15
N ALA A 95 -14.07 -18.08 -0.43
CA ALA A 95 -15.36 -18.09 0.24
C ALA A 95 -15.61 -19.51 0.79
N PHE A 96 -15.90 -19.61 2.09
CA PHE A 96 -16.14 -20.89 2.78
C PHE A 96 -15.05 -21.95 2.57
N GLY A 97 -13.78 -21.53 2.51
CA GLY A 97 -12.62 -22.42 2.31
C GLY A 97 -12.40 -22.86 0.86
N ALA A 98 -13.30 -22.54 -0.07
CA ALA A 98 -13.14 -22.81 -1.49
C ALA A 98 -12.59 -21.59 -2.25
N ARG A 99 -11.73 -21.85 -3.24
CA ARG A 99 -11.27 -20.83 -4.19
C ARG A 99 -12.29 -20.69 -5.30
N ILE A 100 -12.94 -19.54 -5.38
CA ILE A 100 -13.96 -19.25 -6.39
C ILE A 100 -13.36 -18.26 -7.40
N ALA A 101 -13.39 -18.63 -8.68
CA ALA A 101 -13.07 -17.72 -9.75
C ALA A 101 -14.16 -16.64 -9.83
N THR A 102 -13.78 -15.38 -9.66
CA THR A 102 -14.70 -14.25 -9.75
C THR A 102 -14.68 -13.71 -11.17
N SER A 103 -15.83 -13.24 -11.67
CA SER A 103 -15.90 -12.63 -13.00
C SER A 103 -14.98 -11.41 -13.10
N GLU A 104 -14.40 -11.21 -14.29
CA GLU A 104 -13.48 -10.08 -14.53
C GLU A 104 -14.15 -8.73 -14.24
N VAL A 105 -15.43 -8.58 -14.60
CA VAL A 105 -16.21 -7.36 -14.33
C VAL A 105 -16.30 -7.06 -12.84
N VAL A 106 -16.60 -8.07 -12.03
CA VAL A 106 -16.68 -7.90 -10.56
C VAL A 106 -15.32 -7.57 -9.99
N CYS A 107 -14.24 -8.21 -10.48
CA CYS A 107 -12.91 -7.90 -9.99
C CYS A 107 -12.48 -6.47 -10.33
N ARG A 108 -12.62 -6.06 -11.60
CA ARG A 108 -12.29 -4.69 -12.03
C ARG A 108 -13.15 -3.67 -11.28
N GLY A 109 -14.43 -3.95 -11.09
CA GLY A 109 -15.34 -3.10 -10.32
C GLY A 109 -14.90 -2.93 -8.87
N ALA A 110 -14.56 -4.02 -8.19
CA ALA A 110 -14.13 -3.97 -6.79
C ALA A 110 -12.80 -3.21 -6.61
N PHE A 111 -11.79 -3.50 -7.44
CA PHE A 111 -10.51 -2.76 -7.39
C PHE A 111 -10.65 -1.31 -7.85
N GLY A 112 -11.54 -1.02 -8.81
CA GLY A 112 -11.84 0.33 -9.26
C GLY A 112 -12.50 1.17 -8.17
N ALA A 113 -13.48 0.60 -7.46
CA ALA A 113 -14.09 1.24 -6.29
C ALA A 113 -13.06 1.50 -5.18
N GLY A 114 -12.20 0.50 -4.88
CA GLY A 114 -11.11 0.66 -3.92
C GLY A 114 -10.11 1.75 -4.32
N ALA A 115 -9.73 1.80 -5.61
CA ALA A 115 -8.86 2.84 -6.15
C ALA A 115 -9.49 4.24 -5.99
N LEU A 116 -10.79 4.38 -6.26
CA LEU A 116 -11.51 5.64 -6.10
C LEU A 116 -11.49 6.12 -4.64
N ILE A 117 -11.73 5.22 -3.68
CA ILE A 117 -11.64 5.55 -2.25
C ILE A 117 -10.24 6.04 -1.90
N LEU A 118 -9.20 5.34 -2.36
CA LEU A 118 -7.81 5.73 -2.13
C LEU A 118 -7.47 7.09 -2.75
N VAL A 119 -7.99 7.40 -3.95
CA VAL A 119 -7.84 8.72 -4.59
C VAL A 119 -8.47 9.82 -3.76
N ILE A 120 -9.67 9.60 -3.22
CA ILE A 120 -10.34 10.57 -2.34
C ILE A 120 -9.53 10.78 -1.06
N MET A 121 -9.08 9.70 -0.42
CA MET A 121 -8.24 9.76 0.78
C MET A 121 -6.92 10.49 0.51
N PHE A 122 -6.27 10.20 -0.62
CA PHE A 122 -5.05 10.87 -1.06
C PHE A 122 -5.27 12.37 -1.26
N ALA A 123 -6.35 12.77 -1.95
CA ALA A 123 -6.68 14.17 -2.17
C ALA A 123 -6.92 14.92 -0.84
N ILE A 124 -7.62 14.28 0.12
CA ILE A 124 -7.82 14.85 1.45
C ILE A 124 -6.48 14.97 2.20
N ALA A 125 -5.64 13.93 2.16
CA ALA A 125 -4.33 13.92 2.83
C ALA A 125 -3.40 15.01 2.28
N VAL A 126 -3.31 15.16 0.96
CA VAL A 126 -2.50 16.19 0.28
C VAL A 126 -3.03 17.58 0.61
N ARG A 127 -4.35 17.81 0.52
CA ARG A 127 -4.96 19.10 0.92
C ARG A 127 -4.65 19.44 2.37
N GLY A 128 -4.71 18.44 3.26
CA GLY A 128 -4.29 18.58 4.64
C GLY A 128 -2.83 19.00 4.72
N ALA A 129 -1.92 18.23 4.10
CA ALA A 129 -0.48 18.44 4.12
C ALA A 129 -0.08 19.86 3.69
N VAL A 130 -0.60 20.31 2.56
CA VAL A 130 -0.35 21.65 2.02
C VAL A 130 -0.83 22.72 2.99
N ARG A 131 -2.02 22.58 3.59
CA ARG A 131 -2.60 23.57 4.50
C ARG A 131 -1.89 23.75 5.84
N ALA A 132 -1.14 22.76 6.32
CA ALA A 132 -0.35 22.95 7.55
C ALA A 132 1.14 23.07 7.29
N THR A 133 1.55 23.30 6.05
CA THR A 133 2.89 23.83 5.79
C THR A 133 2.80 25.35 6.04
N PRO A 134 3.37 25.88 7.14
CA PRO A 134 3.37 27.33 7.35
C PRO A 134 4.11 27.97 6.17
N SER A 135 3.50 28.97 5.55
CA SER A 135 4.15 29.84 4.57
C SER A 135 5.37 30.46 5.25
N LEU A 136 6.56 30.01 4.81
CA LEU A 136 7.86 30.61 5.14
C LEU A 136 7.87 32.11 4.83
#